data_AF-X0T110-F1
#
_entry.id   AF-X0T110-F1
#
_cell.length_a   1.000
_cell.length_b   1.000
_cell.length_c   1.000
_cell.angle_alpha   90.00
_cell.angle_beta   90.00
_cell.angle_gamma   90.00
#
_symmetry.space_group_name_H-M   'P 1'
#
loop_
_entity.id
_entity.type
_entity.pdbx_description
1 polymer ?
#
loop_
_entity_poly.entity_id
_entity_poly.type
_entity_poly.pdbx_seq_one_letter_code
_entity_poly.pdbx_strand_id
1 'polypeptide(L)' 'MKLHIYLFRHGQTYFNREKRFTGWKDSKLTPQGAKDAKKVAKKLKNKKLRANSA' A
#
# COMPACT_ATOMS: atom_id res chain seq x y z
N MET A 1 4.69 -9.67 26.57
CA MET A 1 5.18 -9.71 25.18
C MET A 1 4.59 -8.53 24.40
N LYS A 2 5.36 -7.89 23.50
CA LYS A 2 4.87 -6.79 22.66
C LYS A 2 4.72 -7.25 21.20
N LEU A 3 3.54 -7.06 20.63
CA LEU A 3 3.24 -7.29 19.22
C LEU A 3 3.21 -5.95 18.48
N HIS A 4 3.84 -5.88 17.32
CA HIS A 4 3.79 -4.70 16.45
C HIS A 4 2.96 -5.02 15.21
N ILE A 5 1.85 -4.30 15.04
CA ILE A 5 0.99 -4.39 13.84
C ILE A 5 1.32 -3.21 12.94
N TYR A 6 1.56 -3.51 11.66
CA TYR A 6 1.84 -2.50 10.64
C TYR A 6 0.73 -2.56 9.59
N LEU A 7 -0.08 -1.49 9.50
CA LEU A 7 -1.17 -1.38 8.54
C LEU A 7 -0.87 -0.25 7.56
N PHE A 8 -1.05 -0.51 6.26
CA PHE A 8 -0.88 0.47 5.21
C PHE A 8 -2.02 0.35 4.21
N ARG A 9 -2.45 1.49 3.67
CA ARG A 9 -3.35 1.53 2.51
C ARG A 9 -2.53 1.41 1.23
N HIS A 10 -3.07 0.76 0.21
CA HIS A 10 -2.51 0.79 -1.13
C HIS A 10 -2.36 2.24 -1.64
N GLY A 11 -1.46 2.44 -2.61
CA GLY A 11 -1.24 3.75 -3.23
C GLY A 11 -2.43 4.21 -4.08
N GLN A 12 -2.37 5.46 -4.57
CA GLN A 12 -3.39 6.01 -5.46
C GLN A 12 -3.61 5.14 -6.72
N THR A 13 -4.87 4.85 -7.04
CA THR A 13 -5.30 4.20 -8.29
C THR A 13 -5.92 5.21 -9.25
N TYR A 14 -6.06 4.84 -10.53
CA TYR A 14 -6.70 5.69 -11.53
C TYR A 14 -8.14 6.06 -11.16
N PHE A 15 -8.91 5.12 -10.62
CA PHE A 15 -10.28 5.40 -10.19
C PHE A 15 -10.33 6.34 -8.98
N ASN A 16 -9.43 6.20 -8.01
CA ASN A 16 -9.34 7.16 -6.91
C ASN A 16 -9.00 8.56 -7.45
N ARG A 17 -8.08 8.67 -8.42
CA ARG A 17 -7.71 9.96 -9.03
C ARG A 17 -8.89 10.59 -9.76
N GLU A 18 -9.68 9.79 -10.46
CA GLU A 18 -10.87 10.21 -11.21
C GLU A 18 -12.12 10.40 -10.32
N LYS A 19 -12.01 10.21 -9.00
CA LYS A 19 -13.13 10.22 -8.05
C LYS A 19 -14.25 9.24 -8.44
N ARG A 20 -13.87 8.11 -9.05
CA ARG A 20 -14.78 7.04 -9.47
C ARG A 20 -14.88 5.98 -8.40
N PHE A 21 -16.08 5.46 -8.19
CA PHE A 21 -16.29 4.30 -7.33
C PHE A 21 -15.69 3.05 -7.98
N THR A 22 -14.83 2.35 -7.23
CA THR A 22 -14.13 1.15 -7.71
C THR A 22 -14.97 -0.11 -7.55
N GLY A 23 -15.66 -0.27 -6.42
CA GLY A 23 -16.29 -1.55 -6.06
C GLY A 23 -15.27 -2.68 -6.09
N TRP A 24 -15.59 -3.74 -6.83
CA TRP A 24 -14.76 -4.95 -6.96
C TRP A 24 -13.88 -4.94 -8.22
N LYS A 25 -13.75 -3.78 -8.88
CA LYS A 25 -12.93 -3.63 -10.10
C LYS A 25 -11.45 -3.49 -9.75
N ASP A 26 -10.58 -4.11 -10.54
CA ASP A 26 -9.13 -4.00 -10.36
C ASP A 26 -8.56 -2.76 -11.08
N SER A 27 -8.58 -1.61 -10.39
CA SER A 27 -8.01 -0.36 -10.91
C SER A 27 -6.51 -0.29 -10.64
N LYS A 28 -5.71 -0.15 -11.69
CA LYS A 28 -4.25 -0.06 -11.59
C LYS A 28 -3.79 1.13 -10.75
N LEU A 29 -2.63 0.98 -10.10
CA LEU A 29 -1.93 2.09 -9.45
C LEU A 29 -1.52 3.15 -10.48
N THR A 30 -1.60 4.42 -10.09
CA THR A 30 -0.99 5.51 -10.86
C THR A 30 0.53 5.52 -10.62
N PRO A 31 1.31 6.24 -11.44
CA PRO A 31 2.72 6.49 -11.13
C PRO A 31 2.93 7.11 -9.74
N GLN A 32 1.97 7.91 -9.26
CA GLN A 32 1.98 8.44 -7.90
C GLN A 32 1.75 7.32 -6.87
N GLY A 33 0.77 6.44 -7.08
CA GLY A 33 0.53 5.30 -6.21
C GLY A 33 1.74 4.37 -6.08
N ALA A 34 2.48 4.16 -7.18
CA ALA A 34 3.74 3.42 -7.16
C ALA A 34 4.83 4.14 -6.33
N LYS A 35 4.93 5.47 -6.43
CA LYS A 35 5.82 6.28 -5.57
C LYS A 35 5.43 6.18 -4.10
N ASP A 36 4.14 6.15 -3.79
CA ASP A 36 3.65 6.03 -2.41
C ASP A 36 4.02 4.66 -1.82
N ALA A 37 3.86 3.58 -2.58
CA ALA A 37 4.32 2.25 -2.17
C ALA A 37 5.84 2.22 -1.90
N LYS A 38 6.64 2.86 -2.76
CA LYS A 38 8.10 2.99 -2.56
C LYS A 38 8.45 3.78 -1.28
N LYS A 39 7.68 4.81 -0.92
CA LYS A 39 7.88 5.55 0.34
C LYS A 39 7.63 4.65 1.56
N VAL A 40 6.58 3.83 1.52
CA VAL A 40 6.30 2.84 2.59
C VAL A 40 7.44 1.84 2.71
N ALA A 41 7.90 1.28 1.59
CA ALA A 41 9.05 0.37 1.56
C ALA A 41 10.31 1.02 2.16
N LYS A 42 10.60 2.28 1.83
CA LYS A 42 11.74 3.02 2.41
C LYS A 42 11.61 3.19 3.93
N LYS A 43 10.41 3.49 4.45
CA LYS A 43 10.16 3.60 5.89
C LYS A 43 10.32 2.27 6.63
N LEU A 44 9.99 1.17 5.96
CA LEU A 44 10.06 -0.18 6.50
C LEU A 44 11.43 -0.83 6.38
N LYS A 45 12.34 -0.28 5.57
CA LYS A 45 13.66 -0.88 5.27
C LYS A 45 14.46 -1.28 6.52
N ASN A 46 14.36 -0.51 7.60
CA ASN A 46 15.11 -0.75 8.84
C ASN A 46 14.27 -1.46 9.93
N LYS A 47 13.07 -1.95 9.58
CA LYS A 47 12.21 -2.69 10.51
C LYS A 47 12.34 -4.18 10.23
N LYS A 48 12.53 -4.97 11.29
CA LYS A 48 12.52 -6.44 11.21
C LYS A 48 11.07 -6.91 11.03
N LEU A 49 10.64 -6.98 9.77
CA LEU A 49 9.33 -7.50 9.41
C LEU A 49 9.43 -9.02 9.27
N ARG A 50 8.52 -9.72 9.95
CA ARG A 50 8.25 -11.13 9.71
C ARG A 50 6.87 -11.19 9.06
N ALA A 51 6.84 -11.44 7.76
CA ALA A 51 5.60 -11.73 7.06
C ALA A 51 5.51 -13.25 6.94
N ASN A 52 4.48 -13.83 7.55
CA ASN A 52 4.12 -15.21 7.27
C ASN A 52 3.22 -15.17 6.04
N SER A 53 3.69 -15.72 4.92
CA SER A 53 2.83 -16.01 3.79
C SER A 53 2.01 -17.25 4.17
N ALA A 54 0.68 -17.10 4.22
CA ALA A 54 -0.22 -18.23 4.34
C ALA A 54 -0.31 -18.98 3.00
#